data_AF-A0A1C3E9D3-F1
#
_entry.id   AF-A0A1C3E9D3-F1
#
_cell.length_a   1.000
_cell.length_b   1.000
_cell.length_c   1.000
_cell.angle_alpha   90.00
_cell.angle_beta   90.00
_cell.angle_gamma   90.00
#
_symmetry.space_group_name_H-M   'P 1'
#
loop_
_entity.id
_entity.type
_entity.pdbx_description
1 polymer ?
#
loop_
_entity_poly.entity_id
_entity_poly.type
_entity_poly.pdbx_seq_one_letter_code
_entity_poly.pdbx_strand_id
1 'polypeptide(L)'
;MSIEQQLADVVDSATALTDQVVGKMAEIDDKVNHITEHAQNAVNDATNKLGFMAMNRNHRLSAYITSPEANKHGVINKYPMWWGIKRDVIEKCHLELIPVLSGEDPDNRHPEARELVELIGMENLRHFSGGLFHILKITVLDETVSEAEGWAMYIADQHIKANPATTFLCYAKVNAKGHASWLGSDTDGEWVQKRSLLDSNKPGSYVHVDINFHNSVEVGDEFFLALPSVVPGVWPDGKKHGVLYNLHDKINERLIYIEDKL
;
A
#
# COMPACT_ATOMS: atom_id res chain seq x y z
N MET A 1 -67.86 -3.41 42.61
CA MET A 1 -66.98 -4.19 41.72
C MET A 1 -66.80 -5.56 42.35
N SER A 2 -67.03 -6.64 41.59
CA SER A 2 -66.65 -7.97 42.05
C SER A 2 -65.13 -8.15 41.91
N ILE A 3 -64.58 -9.11 42.65
CA ILE A 3 -63.17 -9.50 42.54
C ILE A 3 -62.84 -9.94 41.11
N GLU A 4 -63.77 -10.60 40.42
CA GLU A 4 -63.58 -11.02 39.03
C GLU A 4 -63.45 -9.82 38.09
N GLN A 5 -64.19 -8.74 38.36
CA GLN A 5 -64.14 -7.51 37.59
C GLN A 5 -62.81 -6.77 37.78
N GLN A 6 -62.31 -6.72 39.02
CA GLN A 6 -60.99 -6.16 39.31
C GLN A 6 -59.84 -6.98 38.70
N LEU A 7 -59.98 -8.31 38.67
CA LEU A 7 -59.00 -9.19 38.05
C LEU A 7 -58.97 -9.00 36.52
N ALA A 8 -60.14 -8.86 35.88
CA ALA A 8 -60.24 -8.57 34.45
C ALA A 8 -59.57 -7.23 34.10
N ASP A 9 -59.86 -6.16 34.85
CA ASP A 9 -59.27 -4.83 34.63
C ASP A 9 -57.73 -4.83 34.72
N VAL A 10 -57.17 -5.63 35.64
CA VAL A 10 -55.71 -5.79 35.80
C VAL A 10 -55.11 -6.56 34.61
N VAL A 11 -55.77 -7.62 34.15
CA VAL A 11 -55.31 -8.40 32.98
C VAL A 11 -55.34 -7.55 31.72
N ASP A 12 -56.39 -6.76 31.51
CA ASP A 12 -56.50 -5.85 30.37
C ASP A 12 -55.43 -4.76 30.42
N SER A 13 -55.17 -4.18 31.59
CA SER A 13 -54.12 -3.19 31.79
C SER A 13 -52.72 -3.77 31.55
N ALA A 14 -52.46 -4.99 32.02
CA ALA A 14 -51.20 -5.69 31.80
C ALA A 14 -50.99 -6.05 30.32
N THR A 15 -52.05 -6.45 29.62
CA THR A 15 -52.03 -6.72 28.18
C THR A 15 -51.74 -5.44 27.39
N ALA A 16 -52.44 -4.35 27.70
CA ALA A 16 -52.21 -3.05 27.05
C ALA A 16 -50.78 -2.52 27.29
N LEU A 17 -50.23 -2.69 28.51
CA LEU A 17 -48.84 -2.36 28.78
C LEU A 17 -47.87 -3.24 27.99
N THR A 18 -48.13 -4.54 27.91
CA THR A 18 -47.30 -5.48 27.14
C THR A 18 -47.26 -5.09 25.67
N ASP A 19 -48.42 -4.77 25.08
CA ASP A 19 -48.51 -4.32 23.69
C ASP A 19 -47.76 -2.99 23.46
N GLN A 20 -47.87 -2.04 24.39
CA GLN A 20 -47.12 -0.78 24.33
C GLN A 20 -45.60 -0.99 24.44
N VAL A 21 -45.16 -1.89 25.32
CA VAL A 21 -43.75 -2.23 25.50
C VAL A 21 -43.22 -2.88 24.23
N VAL A 22 -43.93 -3.87 23.67
CA VAL A 22 -43.55 -4.54 22.42
C VAL A 22 -43.49 -3.54 21.26
N GLY A 23 -44.47 -2.65 21.13
CA GLY A 23 -44.47 -1.60 20.11
C GLY A 23 -43.26 -0.65 20.23
N LYS A 24 -42.95 -0.21 21.45
CA LYS A 24 -41.77 0.64 21.70
C LYS A 24 -40.45 -0.09 21.46
N MET A 25 -40.38 -1.39 21.77
CA MET A 25 -39.20 -2.20 21.47
C MET A 25 -38.96 -2.27 19.96
N ALA A 26 -40.00 -2.55 19.17
CA ALA A 26 -39.91 -2.56 17.71
C ALA A 26 -39.46 -1.20 17.15
N GLU A 27 -40.02 -0.09 17.64
CA GLU A 27 -39.59 1.26 17.23
C GLU A 27 -38.12 1.56 17.57
N ILE A 28 -37.62 1.05 18.70
CA ILE A 28 -36.22 1.22 19.10
C ILE A 28 -35.32 0.39 18.17
N ASP A 29 -35.69 -0.87 17.92
CA ASP A 29 -34.93 -1.76 17.03
C ASP A 29 -34.83 -1.18 15.62
N ASP A 30 -35.93 -0.65 15.08
CA ASP A 30 -35.94 0.02 13.77
C ASP A 30 -35.02 1.25 13.74
N LYS A 31 -35.02 2.06 14.80
CA LYS A 31 -34.12 3.23 14.91
C LYS A 31 -32.66 2.82 15.02
N VAL A 32 -32.33 1.79 15.80
CA VAL A 32 -30.96 1.29 15.94
C VAL A 32 -30.47 0.72 14.59
N ASN A 33 -31.31 -0.05 13.89
CA ASN A 33 -30.99 -0.58 12.57
C ASN A 33 -30.73 0.55 11.57
N HIS A 34 -31.60 1.56 11.53
CA HIS A 34 -31.43 2.70 10.64
C HIS A 34 -30.15 3.51 10.92
N ILE A 35 -29.84 3.77 12.20
CA ILE A 35 -28.62 4.49 12.58
C ILE A 35 -27.37 3.67 12.22
N THR A 36 -27.41 2.35 12.44
CA THR A 36 -26.32 1.43 12.10
C THR A 36 -26.06 1.43 10.59
N GLU A 37 -27.11 1.32 9.79
CA GLU A 37 -27.01 1.38 8.34
C GLU A 37 -26.48 2.74 7.86
N HIS A 38 -27.00 3.84 8.41
CA HIS A 38 -26.53 5.19 8.07
C HIS A 38 -25.05 5.38 8.43
N ALA A 39 -24.61 4.91 9.59
CA ALA A 39 -23.21 4.98 10.01
C ALA A 39 -22.31 4.14 9.09
N GLN A 40 -22.73 2.93 8.73
CA GLN A 40 -21.98 2.07 7.80
C GLN A 40 -21.88 2.71 6.42
N ASN A 41 -22.97 3.30 5.92
CA ASN A 41 -22.99 4.02 4.65
C ASN A 41 -22.07 5.24 4.68
N ALA A 42 -22.07 6.02 5.77
CA ALA A 42 -21.17 7.17 5.92
C ALA A 42 -19.70 6.75 5.94
N VAL A 43 -19.35 5.64 6.62
CA VAL A 43 -17.99 5.09 6.63
C VAL A 43 -17.58 4.61 5.24
N ASN A 44 -18.46 3.89 4.54
CA ASN A 44 -18.22 3.40 3.18
C ASN A 44 -18.05 4.57 2.19
N ASP A 45 -18.88 5.60 2.32
CA ASP A 45 -18.79 6.80 1.51
C ASP A 45 -17.49 7.55 1.76
N ALA A 46 -17.10 7.76 3.02
CA ALA A 46 -15.82 8.38 3.35
C ALA A 46 -14.64 7.57 2.76
N THR A 47 -14.69 6.25 2.92
CA THR A 47 -13.69 5.31 2.40
C THR A 47 -13.53 5.38 0.88
N ASN A 48 -14.64 5.55 0.16
CA ASN A 48 -14.66 5.54 -1.30
C ASN A 48 -14.42 6.92 -1.93
N LYS A 49 -14.93 7.98 -1.28
CA LYS A 49 -14.96 9.34 -1.85
C LYS A 49 -13.83 10.23 -1.37
N LEU A 50 -13.20 9.94 -0.22
CA LEU A 50 -12.03 10.71 0.22
C LEU A 50 -10.85 10.39 -0.72
N GLY A 51 -10.31 11.45 -1.31
CA GLY A 51 -9.12 11.37 -2.15
C GLY A 51 -7.89 11.10 -1.28
N PHE A 52 -7.00 10.24 -1.78
CA PHE A 52 -5.71 9.97 -1.19
C PHE A 52 -4.60 10.49 -2.10
N MET A 53 -3.54 11.02 -1.50
CA MET A 53 -2.37 11.53 -2.21
C MET A 53 -1.12 10.87 -1.65
N ALA A 54 -0.18 10.51 -2.51
CA ALA A 54 1.15 10.12 -2.10
C ALA A 54 1.98 11.39 -1.80
N MET A 55 2.80 11.33 -0.76
CA MET A 55 3.59 12.48 -0.27
C MET A 55 5.10 12.29 -0.38
N ASN A 56 5.58 11.09 -0.72
CA ASN A 56 7.00 10.80 -0.88
C ASN A 56 7.47 11.00 -2.33
N ARG A 57 8.72 11.39 -2.53
CA ARG A 57 9.29 11.42 -3.89
C ARG A 57 9.36 10.03 -4.51
N ASN A 58 9.24 10.03 -5.83
CA ASN A 58 9.46 8.87 -6.69
C ASN A 58 8.58 7.66 -6.36
N HIS A 59 7.33 7.90 -5.95
CA HIS A 59 6.37 6.81 -5.72
C HIS A 59 6.10 5.98 -6.99
N ARG A 60 6.25 6.56 -8.19
CA ARG A 60 6.13 5.87 -9.48
C ARG A 60 7.40 5.14 -9.91
N LEU A 61 8.52 5.33 -9.20
CA LEU A 61 9.84 4.85 -9.61
C LEU A 61 10.21 5.28 -11.04
N SER A 62 9.69 6.43 -11.50
CA SER A 62 9.84 6.90 -12.88
C SER A 62 11.09 7.74 -13.10
N ALA A 63 11.62 8.37 -12.04
CA ALA A 63 12.92 9.02 -12.08
C ALA A 63 13.97 8.04 -11.56
N TYR A 64 15.02 7.76 -12.33
CA TYR A 64 16.02 6.76 -11.97
C TYR A 64 17.43 7.20 -12.36
N ILE A 65 18.41 6.55 -11.75
CA ILE A 65 19.83 6.70 -12.06
C ILE A 65 20.29 5.37 -12.66
N THR A 66 21.07 5.45 -13.74
CA THR A 66 21.82 4.31 -14.26
C THR A 66 23.25 4.41 -13.74
N SER A 67 23.78 3.34 -13.14
CA SER A 67 25.17 3.30 -12.72
C SER A 67 26.09 3.61 -13.91
N PRO A 68 27.11 4.46 -13.75
CA PRO A 68 28.02 4.81 -14.84
C PRO A 68 28.87 3.63 -15.29
N GLU A 69 29.13 2.68 -14.39
CA GLU A 69 29.93 1.49 -14.61
C GLU A 69 29.21 0.25 -14.09
N ALA A 70 29.59 -0.90 -14.61
CA ALA A 70 29.13 -2.19 -14.11
C ALA A 70 29.73 -2.48 -12.72
N ASN A 71 28.97 -3.15 -11.87
CA ASN A 71 29.49 -3.66 -10.59
C ASN A 71 30.48 -4.81 -10.79
N LYS A 72 31.02 -5.34 -9.69
CA LYS A 72 31.96 -6.48 -9.71
C LYS A 72 31.44 -7.76 -10.40
N HIS A 73 30.13 -7.87 -10.63
CA HIS A 73 29.49 -8.98 -11.34
C HIS A 73 29.18 -8.67 -12.82
N GLY A 74 29.63 -7.51 -13.34
CA GLY A 74 29.42 -7.12 -14.73
C GLY A 74 28.04 -6.55 -15.04
N VAL A 75 27.28 -6.13 -14.02
CA VAL A 75 25.91 -5.65 -14.16
C VAL A 75 25.85 -4.12 -14.02
N ILE A 76 25.14 -3.46 -14.94
CA ILE A 76 24.83 -2.03 -14.85
C ILE A 76 23.48 -1.86 -14.17
N ASN A 77 23.49 -1.31 -12.96
CA ASN A 77 22.27 -1.14 -12.18
C ASN A 77 21.46 0.09 -12.62
N LYS A 78 20.13 -0.05 -12.56
CA LYS A 78 19.18 1.05 -12.66
C LYS A 78 18.35 1.10 -11.39
N TYR A 79 18.37 2.24 -10.71
CA TYR A 79 17.70 2.35 -9.42
C TYR A 79 17.01 3.69 -9.22
N PRO A 80 16.00 3.75 -8.32
CA PRO A 80 15.18 4.94 -8.16
C PRO A 80 16.02 6.14 -7.72
N MET A 81 15.84 7.27 -8.41
CA MET A 81 16.39 8.55 -7.98
C MET A 81 15.77 8.95 -6.63
N TRP A 82 16.51 9.73 -5.83
CA TRP A 82 16.12 10.20 -4.48
C TRP A 82 16.16 9.17 -3.37
N TRP A 83 16.33 7.89 -3.69
CA TRP A 83 16.46 6.84 -2.70
C TRP A 83 17.88 6.80 -2.15
N GLY A 84 18.01 6.47 -0.87
CA GLY A 84 19.30 6.10 -0.31
C GLY A 84 19.55 4.64 -0.61
N ILE A 85 20.61 4.34 -1.35
CA ILE A 85 21.01 2.97 -1.66
C ILE A 85 22.48 2.86 -1.30
N LYS A 86 22.81 1.93 -0.38
CA LYS A 86 24.20 1.71 -0.01
C LYS A 86 24.98 1.17 -1.19
N ARG A 87 26.26 1.55 -1.23
CA ARG A 87 27.21 1.01 -2.21
C ARG A 87 27.23 -0.52 -2.20
N ASP A 88 27.19 -1.14 -1.03
CA ASP A 88 27.13 -2.60 -0.89
C ASP A 88 25.97 -3.23 -1.67
N VAL A 89 24.78 -2.62 -1.66
CA VAL A 89 23.64 -3.11 -2.44
C VAL A 89 23.91 -2.97 -3.94
N ILE A 90 24.50 -1.86 -4.38
CA ILE A 90 24.88 -1.65 -5.79
C ILE A 90 25.94 -2.67 -6.24
N GLU A 91 26.88 -3.02 -5.36
CA GLU A 91 27.95 -3.97 -5.68
C GLU A 91 27.52 -5.45 -5.60
N LYS A 92 26.53 -5.76 -4.76
CA LYS A 92 26.13 -7.14 -4.41
C LYS A 92 24.76 -7.54 -4.97
N CYS A 93 24.02 -6.62 -5.60
CA CYS A 93 22.73 -6.89 -6.22
C CYS A 93 22.67 -6.36 -7.66
N HIS A 94 21.76 -6.95 -8.44
CA HIS A 94 21.25 -6.38 -9.69
C HIS A 94 19.95 -5.64 -9.39
N LEU A 95 19.93 -4.33 -9.66
CA LEU A 95 18.73 -3.49 -9.58
C LEU A 95 18.28 -3.18 -11.00
N GLU A 96 17.06 -3.60 -11.31
CA GLU A 96 16.41 -3.42 -12.60
C GLU A 96 15.07 -2.70 -12.42
N LEU A 97 14.72 -1.85 -13.38
CA LEU A 97 13.41 -1.21 -13.44
C LEU A 97 12.61 -1.76 -14.62
N ILE A 98 11.59 -2.55 -14.30
CA ILE A 98 10.67 -3.11 -15.28
C ILE A 98 9.55 -2.08 -15.53
N PRO A 99 9.35 -1.59 -16.76
CA PRO A 99 8.36 -0.57 -17.05
C PRO A 99 6.93 -1.12 -17.01
N VAL A 100 6.01 -0.33 -16.47
CA VAL A 100 4.55 -0.55 -16.50
C VAL A 100 3.90 0.61 -17.25
N LEU A 101 3.65 0.41 -18.53
CA LEU A 101 3.23 1.45 -19.47
C LEU A 101 1.71 1.53 -19.60
N SER A 102 1.15 2.69 -19.24
CA SER A 102 -0.20 3.06 -19.65
C SER A 102 -0.23 3.34 -21.15
N GLY A 103 -1.15 2.73 -21.88
CA GLY A 103 -1.30 2.80 -23.33
C GLY A 103 -0.76 1.59 -24.10
N GLU A 104 0.05 0.76 -23.45
CA GLU A 104 0.56 -0.50 -24.00
C GLU A 104 -0.57 -1.54 -24.10
N ASP A 105 -0.50 -2.35 -25.16
CA ASP A 105 -1.37 -3.50 -25.34
C ASP A 105 -1.15 -4.51 -24.19
N PRO A 106 -2.21 -4.93 -23.45
CA PRO A 106 -2.09 -5.88 -22.35
C PRO A 106 -1.25 -7.13 -22.67
N ASP A 107 -1.32 -7.65 -23.90
CA ASP A 107 -0.61 -8.88 -24.30
C ASP A 107 0.90 -8.69 -24.45
N ASN A 108 1.34 -7.46 -24.68
CA ASN A 108 2.76 -7.12 -24.86
C ASN A 108 3.47 -6.72 -23.55
N ARG A 109 2.70 -6.53 -22.46
CA ARG A 109 3.26 -6.17 -21.15
C ARG A 109 4.22 -7.24 -20.65
N HIS A 110 5.28 -6.81 -19.98
CA HIS A 110 6.17 -7.68 -19.23
C HIS A 110 5.34 -8.59 -18.27
N PRO A 111 5.67 -9.88 -18.09
CA PRO A 111 4.90 -10.80 -17.24
C PRO A 111 4.60 -10.24 -15.85
N GLU A 112 5.64 -9.76 -15.15
CA GLU A 112 5.49 -9.14 -13.83
C GLU A 112 4.58 -7.90 -13.82
N ALA A 113 4.61 -7.09 -14.88
CA ALA A 113 3.75 -5.93 -15.00
C ALA A 113 2.28 -6.34 -15.21
N ARG A 114 2.05 -7.43 -15.95
CA ARG A 114 0.72 -7.98 -16.22
C ARG A 114 0.07 -8.50 -14.94
N GLU A 115 0.78 -9.35 -14.21
CA GLU A 115 0.33 -9.91 -12.93
C GLU A 115 0.02 -8.79 -11.91
N LEU A 116 0.90 -7.80 -11.80
CA LEU A 116 0.67 -6.66 -10.91
C LEU A 116 -0.58 -5.86 -11.30
N VAL A 117 -0.75 -5.55 -12.59
CA VAL A 117 -1.90 -4.76 -13.06
C VAL A 117 -3.21 -5.53 -12.91
N GLU A 118 -3.19 -6.86 -13.03
CA GLU A 118 -4.33 -7.75 -12.70
C GLU A 118 -4.67 -7.73 -11.22
N LEU A 119 -3.68 -7.83 -10.32
CA LEU A 119 -3.91 -7.71 -8.88
C LEU A 119 -4.56 -6.36 -8.48
N ILE A 120 -4.18 -5.29 -9.19
CA ILE A 120 -4.73 -3.94 -8.94
C ILE A 120 -6.17 -3.83 -9.48
N GLY A 121 -6.60 -4.73 -10.38
CA GLY A 121 -7.91 -4.72 -11.04
C GLY A 121 -7.96 -3.80 -12.25
N MET A 122 -6.85 -3.73 -13.00
CA MET A 122 -6.66 -2.84 -14.15
C MET A 122 -6.25 -3.60 -15.43
N GLU A 123 -6.31 -4.93 -15.42
CA GLU A 123 -5.80 -5.82 -16.48
C GLU A 123 -6.35 -5.48 -17.86
N ASN A 124 -7.64 -5.20 -17.94
CA ASN A 124 -8.36 -4.88 -19.17
C ASN A 124 -8.28 -3.39 -19.59
N LEU A 125 -7.64 -2.55 -18.77
CA LEU A 125 -7.53 -1.13 -19.05
C LEU A 125 -6.27 -0.86 -19.88
N ARG A 126 -6.46 -0.29 -21.07
CA ARG A 126 -5.34 0.25 -21.85
C ARG A 126 -4.74 1.48 -21.16
N HIS A 127 -5.58 2.34 -20.58
CA HIS A 127 -5.15 3.57 -19.93
C HIS A 127 -5.58 3.57 -18.46
N PHE A 128 -4.62 3.43 -17.55
CA PHE A 128 -4.88 3.34 -16.09
C PHE A 128 -4.10 4.37 -15.27
N SER A 129 -3.15 5.07 -15.88
CA SER A 129 -2.42 6.19 -15.28
C SER A 129 -2.06 7.23 -16.35
N GLY A 130 -1.83 8.47 -15.93
CA GLY A 130 -1.34 9.55 -16.81
C GLY A 130 0.08 9.36 -17.34
N GLY A 131 0.75 8.24 -17.05
CA GLY A 131 2.06 7.89 -17.58
C GLY A 131 2.62 6.59 -17.00
N LEU A 132 3.91 6.35 -17.25
CA LEU A 132 4.69 5.19 -16.81
C LEU A 132 4.92 5.15 -15.29
N PHE A 133 4.89 3.96 -14.70
CA PHE A 133 5.57 3.68 -13.43
C PHE A 133 6.45 2.43 -13.62
N HIS A 134 7.38 2.15 -12.70
CA HIS A 134 8.22 0.95 -12.77
C HIS A 134 7.99 0.02 -11.59
N ILE A 135 8.30 -1.25 -11.82
CA ILE A 135 8.60 -2.23 -10.78
C ILE A 135 10.12 -2.23 -10.59
N LEU A 136 10.57 -2.03 -9.35
CA LEU A 136 11.96 -2.29 -8.98
C LEU A 136 12.12 -3.78 -8.70
N LYS A 137 12.92 -4.46 -9.52
CA LYS A 137 13.39 -5.82 -9.30
C LYS A 137 14.80 -5.77 -8.72
N ILE A 138 15.00 -6.45 -7.60
CA ILE A 138 16.30 -6.59 -6.96
C ILE A 138 16.65 -8.08 -6.97
N THR A 139 17.75 -8.45 -7.63
CA THR A 139 18.28 -9.82 -7.62
C THR A 139 19.56 -9.85 -6.80
N VAL A 140 19.66 -10.74 -5.83
CA VAL A 140 20.87 -10.92 -5.02
C VAL A 140 21.95 -11.60 -5.86
N LEU A 141 23.15 -11.00 -5.94
CA LEU A 141 24.32 -11.55 -6.63
C LEU A 141 25.40 -12.04 -5.65
N ASP A 142 25.33 -11.59 -4.40
CA ASP A 142 26.24 -11.95 -3.31
C ASP A 142 25.47 -11.92 -1.97
N GLU A 143 25.40 -13.07 -1.30
CA GLU A 143 24.65 -13.31 -0.07
C GLU A 143 25.09 -12.43 1.12
N THR A 144 26.34 -11.95 1.10
CA THR A 144 26.91 -11.05 2.12
C THR A 144 26.26 -9.66 2.09
N VAL A 145 25.30 -9.40 1.20
CA VAL A 145 24.47 -8.19 1.24
C VAL A 145 23.63 -8.13 2.52
N SER A 146 23.27 -9.29 3.09
CA SER A 146 22.52 -9.39 4.35
C SER A 146 23.35 -9.15 5.61
N GLU A 147 24.69 -9.10 5.47
CA GLU A 147 25.62 -8.84 6.58
C GLU A 147 25.87 -7.34 6.80
N ALA A 148 25.40 -6.48 5.90
CA ALA A 148 25.63 -5.05 5.98
C ALA A 148 24.93 -4.45 7.22
N GLU A 149 25.70 -3.80 8.11
CA GLU A 149 25.14 -3.14 9.29
C GLU A 149 24.30 -1.91 8.92
N GLY A 150 23.12 -1.75 9.54
CA GLY A 150 22.22 -0.61 9.34
C GLY A 150 21.31 -0.74 8.11
N TRP A 151 20.84 0.39 7.56
CA TRP A 151 19.91 0.39 6.42
C TRP A 151 20.59 -0.07 5.11
N ALA A 152 19.98 -0.90 4.26
CA ALA A 152 20.54 -1.27 2.95
C ALA A 152 20.04 -0.31 1.86
N MET A 153 18.73 -0.05 1.87
CA MET A 153 18.09 0.99 1.06
C MET A 153 17.02 1.71 1.89
N TYR A 154 16.67 2.94 1.53
CA TYR A 154 15.50 3.63 2.07
C TYR A 154 14.78 4.40 0.97
N ILE A 155 13.45 4.48 1.10
CA ILE A 155 12.63 5.27 0.18
C ILE A 155 12.86 6.77 0.40
N ALA A 156 12.65 7.61 -0.61
CA ALA A 156 12.69 9.05 -0.38
C ALA A 156 11.65 9.51 0.65
N ASP A 157 12.01 10.50 1.46
CA ASP A 157 11.16 11.01 2.56
C ASP A 157 10.82 9.92 3.61
N GLN A 158 11.77 9.03 3.93
CA GLN A 158 11.57 7.85 4.78
C GLN A 158 11.10 8.12 6.21
N HIS A 159 11.19 9.35 6.72
CA HIS A 159 10.75 9.71 8.07
C HIS A 159 9.23 9.86 8.12
N ILE A 160 8.52 8.75 8.23
CA ILE A 160 7.05 8.76 8.26
C ILE A 160 6.58 9.04 9.68
N LYS A 161 5.86 10.15 9.86
CA LYS A 161 5.23 10.48 11.13
C LYS A 161 4.16 9.45 11.46
N ALA A 162 4.15 8.96 12.69
CA ALA A 162 3.07 8.12 13.20
C ALA A 162 1.94 8.94 13.85
N ASN A 163 2.04 10.28 13.83
CA ASN A 163 1.00 11.19 14.33
C ASN A 163 0.88 12.46 13.44
N PRO A 164 -0.33 12.80 12.95
CA PRO A 164 -1.51 11.94 12.89
C PRO A 164 -1.22 10.66 12.07
N ALA A 165 -2.08 9.65 12.21
CA ALA A 165 -1.90 8.35 11.56
C ALA A 165 -1.50 8.50 10.08
N THR A 166 -0.52 7.71 9.63
CA THR A 166 -0.03 7.70 8.25
C THR A 166 0.09 6.26 7.78
N THR A 167 -0.26 6.00 6.52
CA THR A 167 -0.17 4.66 5.95
C THR A 167 0.95 4.59 4.92
N PHE A 168 1.82 3.60 5.06
CA PHE A 168 2.72 3.18 3.99
C PHE A 168 2.08 2.04 3.19
N LEU A 169 2.16 2.15 1.87
CA LEU A 169 1.61 1.20 0.91
C LEU A 169 2.68 0.83 -0.10
N CYS A 170 2.71 -0.43 -0.51
CA CYS A 170 3.39 -0.84 -1.72
C CYS A 170 2.80 -2.16 -2.22
N TYR A 171 3.19 -2.54 -3.43
CA TYR A 171 3.06 -3.92 -3.89
C TYR A 171 4.43 -4.58 -3.82
N ALA A 172 4.46 -5.80 -3.32
CA ALA A 172 5.66 -6.61 -3.26
C ALA A 172 5.38 -8.01 -3.80
N LYS A 173 6.37 -8.59 -4.46
CA LYS A 173 6.47 -10.02 -4.77
C LYS A 173 7.88 -10.44 -4.37
N VAL A 174 8.02 -11.55 -3.68
CA VAL A 174 9.31 -11.99 -3.15
C VAL A 174 9.46 -13.46 -3.52
N ASN A 175 10.50 -13.77 -4.28
CA ASN A 175 10.90 -15.12 -4.64
C ASN A 175 12.27 -15.35 -4.01
N ALA A 176 12.29 -15.55 -2.70
CA ALA A 176 13.53 -15.58 -1.93
C ALA A 176 13.41 -16.50 -0.72
N LYS A 177 14.50 -17.18 -0.36
CA LYS A 177 14.56 -17.88 0.93
C LYS A 177 14.73 -16.92 2.10
N GLY A 178 15.41 -15.79 1.87
CA GLY A 178 15.55 -14.74 2.87
C GLY A 178 14.32 -13.83 2.96
N HIS A 179 14.47 -12.71 3.65
CA HIS A 179 13.44 -11.68 3.70
C HIS A 179 14.03 -10.27 3.56
N ALA A 180 13.20 -9.34 3.08
CA ALA A 180 13.53 -7.93 3.07
C ALA A 180 12.53 -7.15 3.92
N SER A 181 13.00 -6.28 4.83
CA SER A 181 12.09 -5.44 5.63
C SER A 181 11.16 -4.62 4.73
N TRP A 182 9.91 -4.43 5.19
CA TRP A 182 8.79 -3.82 4.46
C TRP A 182 8.25 -4.58 3.24
N LEU A 183 9.06 -5.44 2.60
CA LEU A 183 8.62 -6.31 1.50
C LEU A 183 8.14 -7.67 2.01
N GLY A 184 8.71 -8.15 3.11
CA GLY A 184 8.42 -9.45 3.72
C GLY A 184 9.35 -10.56 3.24
N SER A 185 8.92 -11.79 3.50
CA SER A 185 9.50 -13.05 3.01
C SER A 185 8.84 -13.47 1.70
N ASP A 186 9.21 -14.66 1.21
CA ASP A 186 8.58 -15.37 0.09
C ASP A 186 7.05 -15.17 0.06
N THR A 187 6.55 -14.82 -1.13
CA THR A 187 5.13 -14.63 -1.42
C THR A 187 4.57 -15.75 -2.30
N ASP A 188 5.27 -16.88 -2.39
CA ASP A 188 4.90 -18.04 -3.20
C ASP A 188 4.72 -17.69 -4.68
N GLY A 189 5.51 -16.73 -5.18
CA GLY A 189 5.42 -16.27 -6.57
C GLY A 189 4.29 -15.27 -6.85
N GLU A 190 3.53 -14.84 -5.85
CA GLU A 190 2.37 -13.96 -6.05
C GLU A 190 2.64 -12.52 -5.63
N TRP A 191 2.02 -11.58 -6.33
CA TRP A 191 2.01 -10.18 -5.90
C TRP A 191 1.07 -9.98 -4.71
N VAL A 192 1.53 -9.22 -3.72
CA VAL A 192 0.74 -8.83 -2.56
C VAL A 192 0.82 -7.34 -2.30
N GLN A 193 -0.30 -6.75 -1.88
CA GLN A 193 -0.30 -5.38 -1.37
C GLN A 193 0.16 -5.39 0.08
N LYS A 194 1.24 -4.69 0.39
CA LYS A 194 1.65 -4.43 1.77
C LYS A 194 1.07 -3.11 2.23
N ARG A 195 0.42 -3.14 3.39
CA ARG A 195 -0.18 -1.97 4.03
C ARG A 195 0.29 -1.91 5.48
N SER A 196 0.96 -0.82 5.83
CA SER A 196 1.43 -0.58 7.19
C SER A 196 0.84 0.72 7.72
N LEU A 197 -0.09 0.61 8.67
CA LEU A 197 -0.62 1.75 9.40
C LEU A 197 0.35 2.15 10.51
N LEU A 198 0.84 3.37 10.45
CA LEU A 198 1.67 3.99 11.47
C LEU A 198 0.80 4.96 12.25
N ASP A 199 0.40 4.54 13.46
CA ASP A 199 -0.37 5.35 14.38
C ASP A 199 0.26 5.32 15.76
N SER A 200 0.27 6.47 16.41
CA SER A 200 0.88 6.67 17.71
C SER A 200 0.24 7.86 18.41
N ASN A 201 -0.02 7.67 19.70
CA ASN A 201 -0.49 8.72 20.59
C ASN A 201 0.64 9.71 20.98
N LYS A 202 1.88 9.52 20.51
CA LYS A 202 3.02 10.39 20.79
C LYS A 202 3.31 11.30 19.57
N PRO A 203 3.14 12.63 19.67
CA PRO A 203 3.29 13.55 18.53
C PRO A 203 4.67 13.59 17.85
N GLY A 204 5.72 13.09 18.52
CA GLY A 204 7.10 13.08 18.01
C GLY A 204 7.57 11.75 17.43
N SER A 205 6.77 10.68 17.48
CA SER A 205 7.21 9.38 16.96
C SER A 205 7.15 9.33 15.43
N TYR A 206 8.19 8.75 14.85
CA TYR A 206 8.28 8.47 13.43
C TYR A 206 8.84 7.05 13.22
N VAL A 207 8.66 6.53 12.02
CA VAL A 207 9.22 5.25 11.57
C VAL A 207 9.98 5.48 10.28
N HIS A 208 11.04 4.70 10.09
CA HIS A 208 11.81 4.66 8.85
C HIS A 208 11.35 3.52 7.97
N VAL A 209 11.14 3.80 6.69
CA VAL A 209 10.99 2.76 5.66
C VAL A 209 12.36 2.43 5.09
N ASP A 210 13.11 1.65 5.86
CA ASP A 210 14.41 1.10 5.49
C ASP A 210 14.23 -0.35 5.04
N ILE A 211 14.62 -0.66 3.79
CA ILE A 211 14.66 -2.00 3.22
C ILE A 211 16.02 -2.62 3.52
N ASN A 212 16.01 -3.71 4.25
CA ASN A 212 17.17 -4.45 4.74
C ASN A 212 16.98 -5.92 4.40
N PHE A 213 18.03 -6.54 3.89
CA PHE A 213 18.08 -7.98 3.68
C PHE A 213 18.44 -8.67 4.99
N HIS A 214 17.68 -9.70 5.31
CA HIS A 214 17.78 -10.41 6.58
C HIS A 214 17.52 -11.89 6.36
N ASN A 215 18.03 -12.71 7.28
CA ASN A 215 18.08 -14.18 7.18
C ASN A 215 18.75 -14.61 5.88
N SER A 216 19.96 -15.19 5.98
CA SER A 216 20.80 -15.70 4.88
C SER A 216 20.13 -15.72 3.50
N VAL A 217 20.08 -14.56 2.84
CA VAL A 217 19.60 -14.44 1.45
C VAL A 217 20.54 -15.24 0.58
N GLU A 218 20.02 -15.87 -0.47
CA GLU A 218 20.83 -16.65 -1.40
C GLU A 218 21.06 -15.90 -2.71
N VAL A 219 22.14 -16.23 -3.40
CA VAL A 219 22.36 -15.74 -4.77
C VAL A 219 21.22 -16.21 -5.67
N GLY A 220 20.59 -15.27 -6.36
CA GLY A 220 19.40 -15.51 -7.18
C GLY A 220 18.07 -15.22 -6.48
N ASP A 221 18.06 -14.91 -5.18
CA ASP A 221 16.86 -14.40 -4.50
C ASP A 221 16.37 -13.10 -5.18
N GLU A 222 15.07 -13.01 -5.45
CA GLU A 222 14.46 -11.88 -6.14
C GLU A 222 13.42 -11.16 -5.25
N PHE A 223 13.53 -9.84 -5.18
CA PHE A 223 12.60 -8.97 -4.47
C PHE A 223 12.04 -7.93 -5.45
N PHE A 224 10.73 -7.88 -5.57
CA PHE A 224 10.02 -6.94 -6.44
C PHE A 224 9.26 -5.94 -5.59
N LEU A 225 9.30 -4.67 -6.00
CA LEU A 225 8.62 -3.57 -5.33
C LEU A 225 8.01 -2.63 -6.36
N ALA A 226 6.73 -2.30 -6.18
CA ALA A 226 6.04 -1.31 -6.98
C ALA A 226 5.20 -0.34 -6.15
N LEU A 227 5.08 0.88 -6.67
CA LEU A 227 4.26 1.96 -6.11
C LEU A 227 4.47 2.25 -4.59
N PRO A 228 5.72 2.33 -4.06
CA PRO A 228 5.95 2.67 -2.67
C PRO A 228 5.41 4.08 -2.36
N SER A 229 4.35 4.13 -1.57
CA SER A 229 3.54 5.34 -1.36
C SER A 229 3.34 5.60 0.14
N VAL A 230 3.64 6.83 0.55
CA VAL A 230 3.33 7.35 1.88
C VAL A 230 2.09 8.22 1.77
N VAL A 231 1.02 7.82 2.47
CA VAL A 231 -0.29 8.47 2.40
C VAL A 231 -0.70 8.94 3.80
N PRO A 232 -0.89 10.24 4.03
CA PRO A 232 -1.46 10.75 5.29
C PRO A 232 -2.85 10.17 5.55
N GLY A 233 -3.10 9.73 6.77
CA GLY A 233 -4.35 9.10 7.19
C GLY A 233 -4.32 7.56 7.12
N VAL A 234 -5.48 6.98 7.38
CA VAL A 234 -5.69 5.53 7.39
C VAL A 234 -6.13 5.09 6.00
N TRP A 235 -5.27 4.36 5.28
CA TRP A 235 -5.69 3.72 4.03
C TRP A 235 -6.71 2.61 4.35
N PRO A 236 -7.84 2.51 3.62
CA PRO A 236 -8.85 1.49 3.88
C PRO A 236 -8.32 0.07 3.68
N ASP A 237 -8.74 -0.85 4.54
CA ASP A 237 -8.34 -2.25 4.39
C ASP A 237 -8.94 -2.87 3.11
N GLY A 238 -8.20 -3.76 2.46
CA GLY A 238 -8.60 -4.40 1.19
C GLY A 238 -8.64 -3.50 -0.05
N LYS A 239 -8.56 -2.16 0.09
CA LYS A 239 -8.58 -1.24 -1.06
C LYS A 239 -7.24 -1.27 -1.80
N LYS A 240 -7.27 -1.63 -3.09
CA LYS A 240 -6.10 -1.51 -3.98
C LYS A 240 -5.86 -0.05 -4.35
N HIS A 241 -4.61 0.29 -4.66
CA HIS A 241 -4.23 1.59 -5.20
C HIS A 241 -3.49 1.46 -6.54
N GLY A 242 -3.73 2.40 -7.44
CA GLY A 242 -2.87 2.64 -8.59
C GLY A 242 -1.83 3.72 -8.29
N VAL A 243 -1.42 4.43 -9.35
CA VAL A 243 -0.64 5.67 -9.25
C VAL A 243 -1.49 6.73 -8.56
N LEU A 244 -1.02 7.27 -7.43
CA LEU A 244 -1.71 8.30 -6.68
C LEU A 244 -1.26 9.69 -7.13
N TYR A 245 -2.12 10.70 -6.94
CA TYR A 245 -1.67 12.08 -7.11
C TYR A 245 -0.54 12.38 -6.14
N ASN A 246 0.52 13.01 -6.63
CA ASN A 246 1.67 13.39 -5.82
C ASN A 246 2.24 14.74 -6.27
N LEU A 247 2.56 15.60 -5.29
CA LEU A 247 3.10 16.93 -5.57
C LEU A 247 4.47 16.87 -6.28
N HIS A 248 5.24 15.80 -6.04
CA HIS A 248 6.57 15.62 -6.61
C HIS A 248 6.59 15.17 -8.07
N ASP A 249 5.45 14.70 -8.61
CA ASP A 249 5.40 14.21 -9.99
C ASP A 249 5.80 15.29 -11.01
N LYS A 250 5.33 16.54 -10.79
CA LYS A 250 5.69 17.69 -11.65
C LYS A 250 7.18 17.99 -11.65
N ILE A 251 7.89 17.68 -10.56
CA ILE A 251 9.34 17.88 -10.46
C ILE A 251 10.06 16.79 -11.25
N ASN A 252 9.66 15.53 -11.06
CA ASN A 252 10.25 14.39 -11.75
C ASN A 252 10.05 14.47 -13.27
N GLU A 253 8.85 14.84 -13.73
CA GLU A 253 8.55 15.01 -15.17
C GLU A 253 9.45 16.07 -15.83
N ARG A 254 9.74 17.17 -15.12
CA ARG A 254 10.65 18.21 -15.63
C ARG A 254 12.09 17.74 -15.72
N LEU A 255 12.56 16.89 -14.82
CA LEU A 255 13.94 16.38 -14.84
C LEU A 255 14.15 15.38 -15.98
N ILE A 256 13.22 14.44 -16.16
CA ILE A 256 13.24 13.50 -17.29
C ILE A 256 13.31 14.27 -18.62
N TYR A 257 12.50 15.32 -18.77
CA TYR A 257 12.50 16.16 -19.96
C TYR A 257 13.84 16.89 -20.22
N ILE A 258 14.62 17.20 -19.17
CA ILE A 258 15.93 17.82 -19.32
C ILE A 258 16.96 16.78 -19.73
N GLU A 259 16.95 15.60 -19.11
CA GLU A 259 17.87 14.50 -19.46
C GLU A 259 17.67 14.03 -20.91
N ASP A 260 16.43 13.90 -21.39
CA ASP A 260 16.14 13.52 -22.78
C ASP A 260 16.62 14.56 -23.83
N LYS A 261 17.03 15.75 -23.38
CA LYS A 261 17.46 16.87 -24.22
C LYS A 261 18.96 17.17 -24.17
N LEU A 262 19.70 16.51 -23.30
CA LEU A 262 21.16 16.66 -23.15
C LEU A 262 21.89 15.48 -23.80
#